data_AF-A0A3C0IR43-F1
#
_entry.id   AF-A0A3C0IR43-F1
#
_cell.length_a   1.000
_cell.length_b   1.000
_cell.length_c   1.000
_cell.angle_alpha   90.00
_cell.angle_beta   90.00
_cell.angle_gamma   90.00
#
_symmetry.space_group_name_H-M   'P 1'
#
loop_
_entity.id
_entity.type
_entity.pdbx_description
1 polymer ?
#
loop_
_entity_poly.entity_id
_entity_poly.type
_entity_poly.pdbx_seq_one_letter_code
_entity_poly.pdbx_strand_id
1 'polypeptide(L)'
;MYTQTFTYNNIPKNHSMIKQSCWMLALLAIGTVQAQNKQAEKFAKTIQASELKEKLTIVAGDEMEGRETATEGQRKAALYIEEHFKTIGLLPGNKGSYQMHYPVYQDVLHSATASLYNLPFNLN
;
A
#
# COMPACT_ATOMS: atom_id res chain seq x y z
N MET A 1 -50.30 36.54 -2.21
CA MET A 1 -50.24 37.97 -1.81
C MET A 1 -49.76 38.03 -0.37
N TYR A 2 -48.79 38.93 -0.11
CA TYR A 2 -48.17 39.33 1.16
C TYR A 2 -47.09 38.45 1.81
N THR A 3 -45.85 38.89 1.55
CA THR A 3 -44.64 38.65 2.34
C THR A 3 -44.69 39.48 3.62
N GLN A 4 -44.53 38.86 4.79
CA GLN A 4 -44.20 39.62 6.00
C GLN A 4 -42.68 39.79 6.06
N THR A 5 -42.23 41.01 5.81
CA THR A 5 -40.84 41.45 5.98
C THR A 5 -40.56 41.57 7.47
N PHE A 6 -39.87 40.57 8.05
CA PHE A 6 -39.34 40.72 9.40
C PHE A 6 -38.20 41.73 9.33
N THR A 7 -38.45 42.87 9.95
CA THR A 7 -37.62 44.07 9.95
C THR A 7 -36.31 43.81 10.68
N TYR A 8 -35.19 44.08 10.01
CA TYR A 8 -33.84 43.98 10.57
C TYR A 8 -33.50 45.22 11.40
N ASN A 9 -34.37 45.56 12.36
CA ASN A 9 -34.17 46.70 13.25
C ASN A 9 -33.92 46.18 14.66
N ASN A 10 -32.71 46.48 15.16
CA ASN A 10 -32.17 46.27 16.51
C ASN A 10 -31.08 45.20 16.66
N ILE A 11 -30.07 45.24 15.77
CA ILE A 11 -28.73 44.79 16.20
C ILE A 11 -28.13 45.91 17.06
N PRO A 12 -27.83 45.69 18.35
CA PRO A 12 -27.07 46.66 19.13
C PRO A 12 -25.67 46.78 18.50
N LYS A 13 -25.37 47.94 17.89
CA LYS A 13 -24.04 48.27 17.36
C LYS A 13 -23.07 48.58 18.50
N ASN A 14 -22.81 47.60 19.36
CA ASN A 14 -21.74 47.69 20.34
C ASN A 14 -20.48 47.07 19.72
N HIS A 15 -19.53 47.92 19.32
CA HIS A 15 -18.23 47.53 18.75
C HIS A 15 -17.36 46.62 19.66
N SER A 16 -17.76 46.42 20.92
CA SER A 16 -17.10 45.52 21.88
C SER A 16 -17.38 44.03 21.60
N MET A 17 -18.63 43.66 21.32
CA MET A 17 -19.03 42.24 21.20
C MET A 17 -18.62 41.59 19.86
N ILE A 18 -18.47 42.38 18.79
CA ILE A 18 -18.02 41.89 17.47
C ILE A 18 -16.52 41.57 17.49
N LYS A 19 -15.72 42.32 18.26
CA LYS A 19 -14.28 42.06 18.44
C LYS A 19 -14.03 40.79 19.27
N GLN A 20 -14.85 40.53 20.28
CA GLN A 20 -14.74 39.33 21.13
C GLN A 20 -15.15 38.05 20.39
N SER A 21 -16.15 38.12 19.51
CA SER A 21 -16.56 37.00 18.66
C SER A 21 -15.49 36.63 17.61
N CYS A 22 -14.82 37.62 17.01
CA CYS A 22 -13.66 37.38 16.13
C CYS A 22 -12.44 36.78 16.86
N TRP A 23 -12.23 37.12 18.13
CA TRP A 23 -11.14 36.53 18.93
C TRP A 23 -11.39 35.07 19.30
N MET A 24 -12.66 34.67 19.45
CA MET A 24 -13.02 33.29 19.76
C MET A 24 -12.93 32.36 18.54
N LEU A 25 -13.24 32.88 17.35
CA LEU A 25 -13.07 32.17 16.06
C LEU A 25 -11.60 32.01 15.65
N ALA A 26 -10.72 32.95 16.03
CA ALA A 26 -9.28 32.84 15.79
C ALA A 26 -8.59 31.78 16.68
N LEU A 27 -9.12 31.53 17.88
CA LEU A 27 -8.61 30.53 18.83
C LEU A 27 -8.94 29.08 18.43
N LEU A 28 -10.02 28.86 17.67
CA LEU A 28 -10.42 27.54 17.19
C LEU A 28 -9.58 27.05 15.98
N ALA A 29 -8.85 27.95 15.32
CA ALA A 29 -8.04 27.65 14.13
C ALA A 29 -6.62 27.13 14.45
N ILE A 30 -6.19 27.14 15.71
CA ILE A 30 -4.82 26.77 16.14
C ILE A 30 -4.73 25.27 16.52
N GLY A 31 -5.84 24.53 16.48
CA GLY A 31 -5.95 23.19 17.08
C GLY A 31 -5.53 21.99 16.22
N THR A 32 -5.08 22.14 14.97
CA THR A 32 -4.58 21.00 14.19
C THR A 32 -3.09 20.81 14.42
N VAL A 33 -2.73 20.25 15.57
CA VAL A 33 -1.38 19.70 15.78
C VAL A 33 -1.25 18.49 14.87
N GLN A 34 -0.66 18.70 13.69
CA GLN A 34 -0.32 17.61 12.78
C GLN A 34 0.83 16.84 13.44
N ALA A 35 0.53 15.67 14.01
CA ALA A 35 1.51 14.79 14.62
C ALA A 35 2.46 14.25 13.54
N GLN A 36 3.53 14.99 13.25
CA GLN A 36 4.55 14.56 12.30
C GLN A 36 5.34 13.41 12.95
N ASN A 37 5.24 12.22 12.35
CA ASN A 37 5.95 11.05 12.80
C ASN A 37 7.44 11.19 12.46
N LYS A 38 8.20 11.87 13.34
CA LYS A 38 9.66 12.09 13.20
C LYS A 38 10.44 10.80 12.94
N GLN A 39 9.94 9.66 13.40
CA GLN A 39 10.55 8.36 13.16
C GLN A 39 10.40 7.91 11.70
N ALA A 40 9.24 8.15 11.09
CA ALA A 40 9.02 7.86 9.68
C ALA A 40 9.95 8.69 8.78
N GLU A 41 10.15 9.97 9.08
CA GLU A 41 11.09 10.82 8.35
C GLU A 41 12.54 10.34 8.46
N LYS A 42 12.94 9.81 9.63
CA LYS A 42 14.28 9.27 9.84
C LYS A 42 14.55 8.05 8.94
N PHE A 43 13.59 7.12 8.84
CA PHE A 43 13.74 5.92 8.01
C PHE A 43 13.47 6.18 6.52
N ALA A 44 12.61 7.14 6.17
CA ALA A 44 12.40 7.52 4.78
C ALA A 44 13.72 7.99 4.11
N LYS A 45 14.57 8.70 4.87
CA LYS A 45 15.89 9.15 4.41
C LYS A 45 16.88 8.02 4.15
N THR A 46 16.68 6.83 4.72
CA THR A 46 17.57 5.69 4.48
C THR A 46 17.19 4.89 3.24
N ILE A 47 16.02 5.13 2.64
CA ILE A 47 15.58 4.46 1.41
C ILE A 47 16.20 5.16 0.20
N GLN A 48 17.26 4.59 -0.35
CA GLN A 48 17.92 5.13 -1.54
C GLN A 48 17.38 4.49 -2.83
N ALA A 49 17.08 5.31 -3.84
CA ALA A 49 16.55 4.83 -5.12
C ALA A 49 17.55 3.93 -5.89
N SER A 50 18.85 4.19 -5.76
CA SER A 50 19.91 3.38 -6.35
C SER A 50 19.93 1.96 -5.79
N GLU A 51 19.90 1.83 -4.46
CA GLU A 51 19.88 0.54 -3.77
C GLU A 51 18.60 -0.25 -4.07
N LEU A 52 17.46 0.45 -4.17
CA LEU A 52 16.20 -0.18 -4.54
C LEU A 52 16.26 -0.72 -5.97
N LYS A 53 16.81 0.07 -6.90
CA LYS A 53 16.98 -0.34 -8.29
C LYS A 53 17.85 -1.58 -8.41
N GLU A 54 19.01 -1.62 -7.74
CA GLU A 54 19.91 -2.78 -7.74
C GLU A 54 19.19 -4.07 -7.31
N LYS A 55 18.51 -4.03 -6.16
CA LYS A 55 17.77 -5.17 -5.62
C LYS A 55 16.63 -5.62 -6.55
N LEU A 56 15.89 -4.65 -7.11
CA LEU A 56 14.80 -4.94 -8.04
C LEU A 56 15.30 -5.54 -9.35
N THR A 57 16.43 -5.06 -9.87
CA THR A 57 17.03 -5.60 -11.10
C THR A 57 17.44 -7.06 -10.93
N ILE A 58 17.98 -7.45 -9.78
CA ILE A 58 18.32 -8.85 -9.50
C ILE A 58 17.06 -9.73 -9.42
N VAL A 59 16.05 -9.30 -8.65
CA VAL A 59 14.81 -10.08 -8.44
C VAL A 59 13.96 -10.15 -9.71
N ALA A 60 14.09 -9.18 -10.62
CA ALA A 60 13.40 -9.12 -11.91
C ALA A 60 14.28 -9.52 -13.09
N GLY A 61 15.51 -9.98 -12.84
CA GLY A 61 16.44 -10.44 -13.86
C GLY A 61 16.04 -11.80 -14.42
N ASP A 62 16.58 -12.10 -15.60
CA ASP A 62 16.33 -13.35 -16.32
C ASP A 62 16.85 -14.58 -15.54
N GLU A 63 17.83 -14.39 -14.66
CA GLU A 63 18.42 -15.43 -13.80
C GLU A 63 17.38 -16.07 -12.86
N MET A 64 16.32 -15.31 -12.54
CA MET A 64 15.22 -15.75 -11.70
C MET A 64 14.14 -16.49 -12.49
N GLU A 65 14.28 -16.73 -13.80
CA GLU A 65 13.44 -17.64 -14.63
C GLU A 65 11.89 -17.45 -14.55
N GLY A 66 11.43 -16.35 -13.96
CA GLY A 66 10.01 -16.07 -13.71
C GLY A 66 9.58 -16.34 -12.26
N ARG A 67 8.78 -15.42 -11.69
CA ARG A 67 8.29 -15.47 -10.30
C ARG A 67 6.87 -16.02 -10.18
N GLU A 68 6.52 -16.96 -11.05
CA GLU A 68 5.26 -17.69 -10.89
C GLU A 68 5.29 -18.52 -9.60
N THR A 69 4.13 -18.73 -8.99
CA THR A 69 4.07 -19.48 -7.74
C THR A 69 4.40 -20.95 -8.01
N ALA A 70 5.17 -21.58 -7.11
CA ALA A 70 5.61 -22.98 -7.21
C ALA A 70 6.58 -23.28 -8.38
N THR A 71 7.24 -22.27 -8.95
CA THR A 71 8.33 -22.47 -9.93
C THR A 71 9.73 -22.36 -9.30
N GLU A 72 10.74 -22.81 -10.04
CA GLU A 72 12.16 -22.70 -9.64
C GLU A 72 12.58 -21.24 -9.40
N GLY A 73 12.07 -20.33 -10.20
CA GLY A 73 12.35 -18.91 -10.10
C GLY A 73 11.88 -18.27 -8.80
N GLN A 74 10.71 -18.67 -8.31
CA GLN A 74 10.25 -18.28 -6.97
C GLN A 74 11.24 -18.73 -5.88
N ARG A 75 11.77 -19.96 -5.98
CA ARG A 75 12.71 -20.50 -4.98
C ARG A 75 14.03 -19.71 -4.99
N LYS A 76 14.56 -19.38 -6.17
CA LYS A 76 15.78 -18.56 -6.31
C LYS A 76 15.59 -17.17 -5.70
N ALA A 77 14.47 -16.51 -5.98
CA ALA A 77 14.15 -15.21 -5.40
C ALA A 77 13.99 -15.26 -3.87
N ALA A 78 13.35 -16.31 -3.35
CA ALA A 78 13.20 -16.52 -1.90
C ALA A 78 14.57 -16.70 -1.21
N LEU A 79 15.47 -17.48 -1.80
CA LEU A 79 16.83 -17.67 -1.30
C LEU A 79 17.62 -16.36 -1.27
N TYR A 80 17.56 -15.57 -2.35
CA TYR A 80 18.23 -14.26 -2.40
C TYR A 80 17.76 -13.32 -1.26
N ILE A 81 16.45 -13.27 -1.00
CA ILE A 81 15.89 -12.44 0.09
C ILE A 81 16.35 -12.96 1.45
N GLU A 82 16.34 -14.28 1.65
CA GLU A 82 16.80 -14.91 2.89
C GLU A 82 18.28 -14.62 3.16
N GLU A 83 19.15 -14.76 2.16
CA GLU A 83 20.58 -14.46 2.26
C GLU A 83 20.81 -12.98 2.57
N HIS A 84 20.06 -12.08 1.92
CA HIS A 84 20.12 -10.66 2.21
C HIS A 84 19.76 -10.37 3.67
N PHE A 85 18.66 -10.95 4.17
CA PHE A 85 18.22 -10.79 5.56
C PHE A 85 19.25 -11.31 6.56
N LYS A 86 19.88 -12.45 6.28
CA LYS A 86 20.99 -12.97 7.11
C LYS A 86 22.17 -12.01 7.11
N THR A 87 22.54 -11.46 5.95
CA THR A 87 23.68 -10.55 5.80
C THR A 87 23.51 -9.27 6.63
N ILE A 88 22.29 -8.73 6.70
CA ILE A 88 21.98 -7.55 7.53
C ILE A 88 21.65 -7.89 8.99
N GLY A 89 21.79 -9.15 9.39
CA GLY A 89 21.60 -9.61 10.77
C GLY A 89 20.13 -9.68 11.23
N LEU A 90 19.17 -9.74 10.29
CA LEU A 90 17.77 -9.93 10.66
C LEU A 90 17.55 -11.34 11.21
N LEU A 91 16.75 -11.43 12.27
CA LEU A 91 16.33 -12.70 12.85
C LEU A 91 15.17 -13.31 12.04
N PRO A 92 15.06 -14.64 11.99
CA PRO A 92 13.97 -15.33 11.31
C PRO A 92 12.61 -15.03 11.96
N GLY A 93 11.62 -14.69 11.12
CA GLY A 93 10.27 -14.32 11.57
C GLY A 93 9.29 -15.49 11.74
N ASN A 94 9.61 -16.69 11.25
CA ASN A 94 8.70 -17.84 11.27
C ASN A 94 9.25 -18.98 12.15
N LYS A 95 9.12 -18.87 13.48
CA LYS A 95 9.56 -19.90 14.45
C LYS A 95 10.99 -20.40 14.21
N GLY A 96 11.92 -19.51 13.86
CA GLY A 96 13.30 -19.86 13.54
C GLY A 96 13.60 -20.06 12.06
N SER A 97 12.58 -20.04 11.18
CA SER A 97 12.74 -20.05 9.73
C SER A 97 12.57 -18.65 9.11
N TYR A 98 13.31 -18.39 8.04
CA TYR A 98 13.12 -17.22 7.16
C TYR A 98 12.01 -17.45 6.13
N GLN A 99 11.60 -18.70 5.91
CA GLN A 99 10.60 -19.07 4.92
C GLN A 99 9.29 -19.51 5.57
N MET A 100 8.18 -19.17 4.92
CA MET A 100 6.83 -19.61 5.28
C MET A 100 6.26 -20.46 4.15
N HIS A 101 6.05 -21.74 4.40
CA HIS A 101 5.44 -22.65 3.43
C HIS A 101 3.92 -22.53 3.46
N TYR A 102 3.31 -22.57 2.27
CA TYR A 102 1.87 -22.61 2.08
C TYR A 102 1.53 -23.63 0.98
N PRO A 103 0.38 -24.32 1.08
CA PRO A 103 -0.05 -25.23 0.02
C PRO A 103 -0.47 -24.44 -1.23
N VAL A 104 -0.08 -24.93 -2.39
CA VAL A 104 -0.45 -24.38 -3.71
C VAL A 104 -1.25 -25.44 -4.45
N TYR A 105 -2.38 -25.03 -5.01
CA TYR A 105 -3.20 -25.87 -5.88
C TYR A 105 -2.96 -25.43 -7.33
N GLN A 106 -2.75 -26.40 -8.22
CA GLN A 106 -2.56 -26.14 -9.64
C GLN A 106 -3.64 -26.88 -10.42
N ASP A 107 -4.44 -26.12 -11.16
CA ASP A 107 -5.40 -26.67 -12.09
C ASP A 107 -4.67 -26.97 -13.40
N VAL A 108 -4.60 -28.25 -13.76
CA VAL A 108 -4.01 -28.71 -15.02
C VAL A 108 -5.12 -29.33 -15.86
N LEU A 109 -5.36 -28.77 -17.05
CA LEU A 109 -6.26 -29.40 -18.03
C LEU A 109 -5.62 -30.68 -18.55
N HIS A 110 -6.15 -31.83 -18.16
CA HIS A 110 -5.64 -33.13 -18.58
C HIS A 110 -6.15 -33.56 -19.96
N SER A 111 -7.31 -33.06 -20.38
CA SER A 111 -7.88 -33.33 -21.70
C SER A 111 -8.93 -32.29 -22.05
N ALA A 112 -8.92 -31.80 -23.29
CA ALA A 112 -10.00 -30.98 -23.83
C ALA A 112 -10.54 -31.62 -25.11
N THR A 113 -11.85 -31.86 -25.13
CA THR A 113 -12.58 -32.38 -26.30
C THR A 113 -13.45 -31.28 -26.89
N ALA A 114 -13.21 -30.90 -28.13
CA ALA A 114 -14.05 -29.97 -28.88
C ALA A 114 -14.62 -30.66 -30.12
N SER A 115 -15.87 -30.38 -30.48
CA SER A 115 -16.47 -30.94 -31.69
C SER A 115 -17.04 -29.85 -32.58
N LEU A 116 -16.66 -29.85 -33.86
CA LEU A 116 -17.23 -28.99 -34.89
C LEU A 116 -17.81 -29.88 -35.99
N TYR A 117 -19.10 -29.71 -36.33
CA TYR A 117 -19.78 -30.53 -37.34
C TYR A 117 -19.55 -32.05 -37.17
N ASN A 118 -19.68 -32.56 -35.95
CA ASN A 118 -19.45 -33.97 -35.59
C ASN A 118 -18.02 -34.50 -35.81
N LEU A 119 -17.02 -33.63 -35.98
CA LEU A 119 -15.61 -34.01 -36.00
C LEU A 119 -15.00 -33.75 -34.62
N PRO A 120 -14.55 -34.79 -33.89
CA PRO A 120 -13.91 -34.61 -32.59
C PRO A 120 -12.46 -34.12 -32.73
N PHE A 121 -12.11 -33.09 -31.98
CA PHE A 121 -10.75 -32.62 -31.75
C PHE A 121 -10.37 -32.93 -30.30
N ASN A 122 -9.33 -33.75 -30.14
CA ASN A 122 -8.73 -34.05 -28.84
C ASN A 122 -7.42 -33.28 -28.75
N LEU A 123 -7.30 -32.41 -27.74
CA LEU A 123 -6.01 -31.82 -27.35
C LEU A 123 -5.48 -32.66 -26.19
N ASN A 124 -4.36 -33.33 -26.44
CA ASN A 124 -3.63 -34.16 -25.47
C ASN A 124 -2.60 -33.31 -24.72
#